data_AF-D7FFA1-F1
#
_entry.id   AF-D7FFA1-F1
#
_cell.length_a   1.000
_cell.length_b   1.000
_cell.length_c   1.000
_cell.angle_alpha   90.00
_cell.angle_beta   90.00
_cell.angle_gamma   90.00
#
_symmetry.space_group_name_H-M   'P 1'
#
loop_
_entity.id
_entity.type
_entity.pdbx_description
1 polymer ?
#
loop_
_entity_poly.entity_id
_entity_poly.type
_entity_poly.pdbx_seq_one_letter_code
_entity_poly.pdbx_strand_id
1 'polypeptide(L)'
;MGLADIILERFKDFMREQPEPYKFLQVFYMQEKERFLNHKMNDYIKQNKSKEEASILARQGFVSTIGRVLEKNHRTFIKRFLY
;
A
#
# COMPACT_ATOMS: atom_id res chain seq x y z
N MET A 1 10.70 -10.77 3.44
CA MET A 1 9.30 -10.50 3.04
C MET A 1 9.26 -9.11 2.41
N GLY A 2 8.65 -8.94 1.24
CA GLY A 2 8.66 -7.66 0.52
C GLY A 2 7.64 -6.66 1.06
N LEU A 3 7.78 -5.36 0.76
CA LEU A 3 6.80 -4.34 1.19
C LEU A 3 5.39 -4.61 0.68
N ALA A 4 5.26 -5.18 -0.52
CA ALA A 4 3.97 -5.61 -1.05
C ALA A 4 3.30 -6.68 -0.17
N ASP A 5 4.09 -7.63 0.34
CA ASP A 5 3.57 -8.69 1.21
C ASP A 5 3.18 -8.13 2.58
N ILE A 6 3.94 -7.18 3.12
CA ILE A 6 3.61 -6.50 4.39
C ILE A 6 2.30 -5.71 4.25
N ILE A 7 2.15 -4.93 3.17
CA ILE A 7 0.91 -4.19 2.92
C ILE A 7 -0.27 -5.13 2.70
N LEU A 8 -0.04 -6.27 2.02
CA LEU A 8 -1.04 -7.30 1.82
C LEU A 8 -1.55 -7.89 3.14
N GLU A 9 -0.67 -8.24 4.06
CA GLU A 9 -1.09 -8.77 5.37
C GLU A 9 -1.88 -7.73 6.16
N ARG A 10 -1.39 -6.48 6.22
CA ARG A 10 -2.14 -5.38 6.85
C ARG A 10 -3.51 -5.14 6.22
N PHE A 11 -3.60 -5.27 4.90
CA PHE A 11 -4.87 -5.17 4.19
C PHE A 11 -5.83 -6.29 4.60
N LYS A 12 -5.35 -7.53 4.73
CA LYS A 12 -6.18 -8.66 5.19
C LYS A 12 -6.69 -8.43 6.62
N ASP A 13 -5.82 -7.95 7.51
CA ASP A 13 -6.19 -7.64 8.90
C ASP A 13 -7.24 -6.53 8.94
N PHE A 14 -7.01 -5.43 8.21
CA PHE A 14 -7.98 -4.34 8.05
C PHE A 14 -9.35 -4.83 7.55
N MET A 15 -9.37 -5.73 6.57
CA MET A 15 -10.59 -6.33 6.00
C MET A 15 -11.32 -7.30 6.95
N ARG A 16 -10.69 -7.73 8.05
CA ARG A 16 -11.26 -8.61 9.08
C ARG A 16 -11.72 -7.85 10.31
N GLU A 17 -10.97 -6.83 10.73
CA GLU A 17 -11.19 -6.10 11.98
C GLU A 17 -12.29 -5.05 11.88
N GLN A 18 -12.49 -4.46 10.70
CA GLN A 18 -13.48 -3.41 10.51
C GLN A 18 -14.85 -4.02 10.13
N PRO A 19 -15.97 -3.56 10.73
CA PRO A 19 -17.31 -4.02 10.36
C PRO A 19 -17.72 -3.59 8.95
N GLU A 20 -17.20 -2.46 8.46
CA GLU A 20 -17.45 -1.95 7.10
C GLU A 20 -16.15 -1.44 6.46
N PRO A 21 -15.17 -2.34 6.22
CA PRO A 21 -13.79 -1.96 5.86
C PRO A 21 -13.74 -1.11 4.59
N TYR A 22 -14.67 -1.32 3.66
CA TYR A 22 -14.73 -0.59 2.39
C TYR A 22 -14.99 0.92 2.58
N LYS A 23 -15.76 1.33 3.61
CA LYS A 23 -15.98 2.76 3.92
C LYS A 23 -14.71 3.46 4.35
N PHE A 24 -13.75 2.70 4.89
CA PHE A 24 -12.48 3.20 5.39
C PHE A 24 -11.29 2.87 4.49
N LEU A 25 -11.54 2.34 3.29
CA LEU A 25 -10.48 1.92 2.37
C LEU A 25 -9.56 3.10 1.98
N GLN A 26 -10.13 4.30 1.83
CA GLN A 26 -9.36 5.52 1.60
C GLN A 26 -8.41 5.84 2.76
N VAL A 27 -8.86 5.63 4.01
CA VAL A 27 -8.05 5.85 5.21
C VAL A 27 -6.90 4.85 5.26
N PHE A 28 -7.18 3.56 5.03
CA PHE A 28 -6.14 2.53 4.92
C PHE A 28 -5.11 2.89 3.85
N TYR A 29 -5.55 3.29 2.65
CA TYR A 29 -4.66 3.69 1.57
C TYR A 29 -3.78 4.88 1.95
N MET A 30 -4.34 5.90 2.63
CA MET A 30 -3.59 7.07 3.05
C MET A 30 -2.52 6.73 4.09
N GLN A 31 -2.83 5.86 5.05
CA GLN A 31 -1.90 5.39 6.07
C GLN A 31 -0.76 4.56 5.47
N GLU A 32 -1.08 3.60 4.59
CA GLU A 32 -0.04 2.78 3.94
C GLU A 32 0.80 3.61 2.97
N LYS A 33 0.23 4.65 2.33
CA LYS A 33 1.00 5.61 1.53
C LYS A 33 2.03 6.31 2.38
N GLU A 34 1.63 6.87 3.51
CA GLU A 34 2.53 7.60 4.40
C GLU A 34 3.67 6.69 4.90
N ARG A 35 3.33 5.48 5.38
CA ARG A 35 4.31 4.49 5.83
C ARG A 35 5.30 4.10 4.73
N PHE A 36 4.80 3.85 3.52
CA PHE A 36 5.63 3.48 2.38
C PHE A 36 6.57 4.62 1.97
N LEU A 37 6.04 5.85 1.87
CA LEU A 37 6.84 7.03 1.52
C LEU A 37 7.94 7.27 2.56
N ASN A 38 7.61 7.25 3.85
CA ASN A 38 8.59 7.45 4.92
C ASN A 38 9.70 6.39 4.87
N HIS A 39 9.35 5.14 4.62
CA HIS A 39 10.34 4.07 4.48
C HIS A 39 11.22 4.26 3.24
N LYS A 40 10.63 4.47 2.05
CA LYS A 40 11.38 4.53 0.79
C LYS A 40 12.11 5.83 0.55
N MET A 41 11.59 6.96 1.00
CA MET A 41 12.31 8.22 0.90
C MET A 41 13.61 8.17 1.70
N ASN A 42 13.59 7.57 2.90
CA ASN A 42 14.80 7.37 3.70
C ASN A 42 15.83 6.47 2.99
N ASP A 43 15.39 5.39 2.34
CA ASP A 43 16.27 4.53 1.54
C ASP A 43 16.91 5.29 0.37
N TYR A 44 16.13 6.07 -0.37
CA TYR A 44 16.63 6.82 -1.53
C TYR A 44 17.57 7.98 -1.14
N ILE A 45 17.27 8.67 -0.04
CA ILE A 45 18.16 9.72 0.48
C ILE A 45 19.51 9.12 0.89
N LYS A 46 19.52 7.93 1.51
CA LYS A 46 20.76 7.18 1.82
C LYS A 46 21.53 6.76 0.56
N GLN A 47 20.87 6.70 -0.59
CA GLN A 47 21.47 6.42 -1.90
C GLN A 47 21.88 7.72 -2.64
N ASN A 48 22.05 8.83 -1.92
CA ASN A 48 22.40 10.15 -2.46
C ASN A 48 21.38 10.72 -3.47
N LYS A 49 20.12 10.28 -3.42
CA LYS A 49 19.05 10.96 -4.17
C LYS A 49 18.66 12.24 -3.47
N SER A 50 18.34 13.28 -4.26
CA SER A 50 17.74 14.49 -3.71
C SER A 50 16.38 14.18 -3.07
N LYS A 51 15.92 15.04 -2.15
CA LYS A 51 14.61 14.88 -1.51
C LYS A 51 13.47 14.82 -2.52
N GLU A 52 13.59 15.56 -3.62
CA GLU A 52 12.60 15.61 -4.68
C GLU A 52 12.57 14.32 -5.50
N GLU A 53 13.73 13.83 -5.95
CA GLU A 53 13.84 12.54 -6.64
C GLU A 53 13.36 11.39 -5.74
N ALA A 54 13.75 11.38 -4.46
CA ALA A 54 13.31 10.38 -3.49
C ALA A 54 11.78 10.38 -3.32
N SER A 55 11.16 11.55 -3.29
CA SER A 55 9.70 11.71 -3.22
C SER A 55 9.02 11.14 -4.47
N ILE A 56 9.54 11.44 -5.66
CA ILE A 56 9.00 10.95 -6.94
C ILE A 56 9.09 9.42 -7.01
N LEU A 57 10.28 8.85 -6.73
CA LEU A 57 10.51 7.41 -6.75
C LEU A 57 9.65 6.67 -5.72
N ALA A 58 9.49 7.25 -4.52
CA ALA A 58 8.66 6.64 -3.48
C ALA A 58 7.17 6.66 -3.87
N ARG A 59 6.67 7.74 -4.47
CA ARG A 59 5.27 7.81 -4.97
C ARG A 59 5.01 6.80 -6.07
N GLN A 60 5.92 6.69 -7.04
CA GLN A 60 5.81 5.70 -8.12
C GLN A 60 5.87 4.26 -7.58
N GLY A 61 6.81 3.98 -6.67
CA GLY A 61 6.94 2.70 -6.02
C GLY A 61 5.67 2.31 -5.24
N PHE A 62 5.02 3.27 -4.58
CA PHE A 62 3.78 3.04 -3.87
C PHE A 62 2.63 2.67 -4.81
N VAL A 63 2.43 3.43 -5.89
CA VAL A 63 1.39 3.14 -6.90
C VAL A 63 1.56 1.74 -7.49
N SER A 64 2.79 1.37 -7.86
CA SER A 64 3.10 0.03 -8.37
C SER A 64 2.83 -1.07 -7.31
N THR A 65 3.21 -0.82 -6.05
CA THR A 65 3.04 -1.79 -4.97
C THR A 65 1.57 -2.02 -4.65
N ILE A 66 0.78 -0.96 -4.50
CA ILE A 66 -0.67 -1.10 -4.25
C ILE A 66 -1.38 -1.76 -5.43
N GLY A 67 -1.03 -1.42 -6.67
CA GLY A 67 -1.60 -2.10 -7.84
C GLY A 67 -1.44 -3.61 -7.77
N ARG A 68 -0.24 -4.11 -7.44
CA ARG A 68 0.02 -5.54 -7.26
C ARG A 68 -0.74 -6.15 -6.08
N VAL A 69 -0.87 -5.43 -4.97
CA VAL A 69 -1.65 -5.89 -3.81
C VAL A 69 -3.12 -6.05 -4.19
N LEU A 70 -3.69 -5.08 -4.91
CA LEU A 70 -5.07 -5.15 -5.38
C LEU A 70 -5.26 -6.29 -6.39
N GLU A 71 -4.34 -6.47 -7.34
CA GLU A 71 -4.39 -7.56 -8.32
C GLU A 71 -4.37 -8.94 -7.65
N LYS A 72 -3.49 -9.14 -6.67
CA LYS A 72 -3.43 -10.38 -5.87
C LYS A 72 -4.73 -10.66 -5.11
N ASN A 73 -5.45 -9.62 -4.69
CA ASN A 73 -6.71 -9.75 -3.96
C ASN A 73 -7.97 -9.63 -4.82
N HIS A 74 -7.85 -9.32 -6.12
CA HIS A 74 -9.01 -9.01 -6.96
C HIS A 74 -10.04 -10.17 -6.95
N ARG A 75 -9.57 -11.43 -6.94
CA ARG A 75 -10.45 -12.60 -6.85
C ARG A 75 -11.22 -12.66 -5.52
N THR A 76 -10.57 -12.29 -4.41
CA THR A 76 -11.21 -12.21 -3.09
C THR A 76 -12.18 -11.03 -3.01
N PHE A 77 -11.79 -9.90 -3.60
CA PHE A 77 -12.59 -8.67 -3.64
C PHE A 77 -13.87 -8.88 -4.46
N ILE A 78 -13.76 -9.41 -5.68
CA ILE A 78 -14.91 -9.72 -6.55
C ILE A 78 -15.86 -10.73 -5.90
N LYS A 79 -15.33 -11.82 -5.33
CA LYS A 79 -16.17 -12.83 -4.67
C LYS A 79 -16.97 -12.30 -3.49
N ARG A 80 -16.53 -11.22 -2.84
CA ARG A 80 -17.18 -10.63 -1.66
C ARG A 80 -18.08 -9.44 -2.01
N PHE A 81 -18.13 -9.05 -3.28
CA PHE A 81 -18.91 -7.91 -3.80
C PHE A 81 -20.02 -8.34 -4.77
N LEU A 82 -19.82 -9.45 -5.50
CA LEU A 82 -20.78 -9.98 -6.48
C LEU A 82 -21.57 -11.21 -5.99
N TYR A 83 -21.20 -11.76 -4.83
CA TYR A 83 -21.88 -12.87 -4.14
C TYR A 83 -21.95 -12.54 -2.65
#